data_AF-A0A929GW73-F1
#
_entry.id   AF-A0A929GW73-F1
#
_cell.length_a   1.000
_cell.length_b   1.000
_cell.length_c   1.000
_cell.angle_alpha   90.00
_cell.angle_beta   90.00
_cell.angle_gamma   90.00
#
_symmetry.space_group_name_H-M   'P 1'
#
loop_
_entity.id
_entity.type
_entity.pdbx_description
1 polymer ?
#
loop_
_entity_poly.entity_id
_entity_poly.type
_entity_poly.pdbx_seq_one_letter_code
_entity_poly.pdbx_strand_id
1 'polypeptide(L)'
;MTRDSHDVIVKTLARLLMPFMVVFALYVVMHGHHSPGGGFQGGVILAAGFVLLVISHGLEQTRKRMSEKVAEIISSIGVLIYGGIGVLCLILGGNYLDYGTLSKLLRVTPAEARSLGILGVEIGVALAVMAVMCTVFFAIFTAGESSQDDRSVK
;
A
#
# COMPACT_ATOMS: atom_id res chain seq x y z
N MET A 1 -16.38 -13.14 11.55
CA MET A 1 -15.97 -14.47 12.11
C MET A 1 -14.45 -14.60 12.36
N THR A 2 -13.79 -13.59 12.93
CA THR A 2 -12.54 -13.80 13.70
C THR A 2 -12.96 -13.86 15.16
N ARG A 3 -12.95 -15.06 15.76
CA ARG A 3 -13.01 -15.17 17.23
C ARG A 3 -11.91 -14.25 17.78
N ASP A 4 -12.23 -13.42 18.77
CA ASP A 4 -11.23 -12.66 19.49
C ASP A 4 -10.26 -13.67 20.11
N SER A 5 -9.15 -13.94 19.42
CA SER A 5 -8.16 -14.90 19.87
C SER A 5 -7.59 -14.29 21.15
N HIS A 6 -8.00 -14.85 22.29
CA HIS A 6 -7.47 -14.51 23.61
C HIS A 6 -6.00 -15.00 23.78
N ASP A 7 -5.29 -15.19 22.67
CA ASP A 7 -3.91 -15.63 22.67
C ASP A 7 -2.99 -14.41 22.77
N VAL A 8 -2.54 -14.17 24.01
CA VAL A 8 -1.61 -13.10 24.36
C VAL A 8 -0.29 -13.23 23.58
N ILE A 9 0.13 -14.45 23.23
CA ILE A 9 1.37 -14.70 22.50
C ILE A 9 1.23 -14.14 21.07
N VAL A 10 0.16 -14.49 20.36
CA VAL A 10 -0.09 -14.02 18.99
C VAL A 10 -0.22 -12.50 18.93
N LYS A 11 -0.98 -11.89 19.86
CA LYS A 11 -1.15 -10.43 19.92
C LYS A 11 0.19 -9.71 20.18
N THR A 12 1.02 -10.28 21.05
CA THR A 12 2.34 -9.72 21.39
C THR A 12 3.30 -9.83 20.20
N LEU A 13 3.39 -11.00 19.56
CA LEU A 13 4.23 -11.22 18.39
C LEU A 13 3.81 -10.35 17.21
N ALA A 14 2.51 -10.24 16.93
CA ALA A 14 2.02 -9.36 15.85
C ALA A 14 2.40 -7.89 16.09
N ARG A 15 2.28 -7.41 17.34
CA ARG A 15 2.69 -6.05 17.72
C ARG A 15 4.19 -5.84 17.59
N LEU A 16 4.99 -6.85 17.92
CA LEU A 16 6.44 -6.82 17.79
C LEU A 16 6.87 -6.83 16.32
N LEU A 17 6.28 -7.69 15.49
CA LEU A 17 6.65 -7.84 14.07
C LEU A 17 6.25 -6.65 13.21
N MET A 18 5.18 -5.93 13.58
CA MET A 18 4.68 -4.82 12.78
C MET A 18 5.71 -3.73 12.40
N PRO A 19 6.45 -3.14 13.35
CA PRO A 19 7.47 -2.16 13.00
C PRO A 19 8.55 -2.75 12.07
N PHE A 20 8.95 -4.01 12.25
CA PHE A 20 9.92 -4.65 11.37
C PHE A 20 9.38 -4.85 9.95
N MET A 21 8.12 -5.25 9.79
CA MET A 21 7.47 -5.38 8.48
C MET A 21 7.41 -4.03 7.76
N VAL A 22 7.06 -2.95 8.46
CA VAL A 22 7.01 -1.60 7.88
C VAL A 22 8.41 -1.15 7.44
N VAL A 23 9.41 -1.28 8.30
CA VAL A 23 10.80 -0.90 7.96
C VAL A 23 11.31 -1.72 6.77
N PHE A 24 11.04 -3.02 6.76
CA PHE A 24 11.45 -3.89 5.66
C PHE A 24 10.73 -3.54 4.35
N ALA A 25 9.43 -3.23 4.40
CA ALA A 25 8.70 -2.76 3.23
C ALA A 25 9.28 -1.44 2.69
N LEU A 26 9.58 -0.47 3.56
CA LEU A 26 10.21 0.78 3.15
C LEU A 26 11.57 0.54 2.50
N TYR A 27 12.38 -0.37 3.05
CA TYR A 27 13.65 -0.79 2.44
C TYR A 27 13.45 -1.33 1.01
N VAL A 28 12.48 -2.24 0.82
CA VAL A 28 12.15 -2.86 -0.47
C VAL A 28 11.67 -1.82 -1.50
N VAL A 29 10.89 -0.82 -1.06
CA VAL A 29 10.48 0.30 -1.93
C VAL A 29 11.68 1.16 -2.29
N MET A 30 12.50 1.58 -1.33
CA MET A 30 13.62 2.50 -1.58
C MET A 30 14.72 1.90 -2.48
N HIS A 31 14.92 0.59 -2.43
CA HIS A 31 15.96 -0.10 -3.17
C HIS A 31 15.46 -0.81 -4.44
N GLY A 32 14.21 -0.60 -4.85
CA GLY A 32 13.61 -1.26 -6.02
C GLY A 32 14.35 -1.03 -7.34
N HIS A 33 15.07 0.09 -7.44
CA HIS A 33 15.90 0.41 -8.59
C HIS A 33 17.31 -0.23 -8.59
N HIS A 34 17.73 -0.85 -7.49
CA HIS A 34 19.06 -1.45 -7.31
C HIS A 34 19.03 -2.96 -7.04
N SER A 35 17.94 -3.47 -6.47
CA SER A 35 17.76 -4.88 -6.13
C SER A 35 16.40 -5.38 -6.62
N PRO A 36 16.18 -6.71 -6.70
CA PRO A 36 14.85 -7.27 -6.89
C PRO A 36 13.92 -6.73 -5.79
N GLY A 37 12.90 -5.97 -6.17
CA GLY A 37 12.22 -5.09 -5.23
C GLY A 37 11.13 -4.22 -5.86
N GLY A 38 10.82 -3.13 -5.15
CA GLY A 38 10.05 -2.00 -5.66
C GLY A 38 8.68 -1.82 -5.02
N GLY A 39 7.92 -0.88 -5.61
CA GLY A 39 6.65 -0.42 -5.07
C GLY A 39 5.63 -1.54 -4.83
N PHE A 40 5.48 -2.45 -5.80
CA PHE A 40 4.50 -3.53 -5.69
C PHE A 40 4.78 -4.45 -4.50
N GLN A 41 6.01 -4.99 -4.42
CA GLN A 41 6.39 -5.95 -3.38
C GLN A 41 6.36 -5.29 -1.99
N GLY A 42 6.86 -4.05 -1.88
CA GLY A 42 6.77 -3.27 -0.66
C GLY A 42 5.32 -3.03 -0.22
N GLY A 43 4.43 -2.68 -1.16
CA GLY A 43 3.00 -2.52 -0.91
C GLY A 43 2.33 -3.80 -0.40
N VAL A 44 2.68 -4.96 -0.96
CA VAL A 44 2.19 -6.27 -0.50
C VAL A 44 2.66 -6.56 0.93
N ILE A 45 3.92 -6.27 1.28
CA ILE A 45 4.44 -6.46 2.65
C ILE A 45 3.68 -5.58 3.64
N LEU A 46 3.41 -4.31 3.29
CA LEU A 46 2.59 -3.42 4.12
C LEU A 46 1.18 -3.97 4.32
N ALA A 47 0.53 -4.44 3.25
CA ALA A 47 -0.79 -5.05 3.33
C ALA A 47 -0.81 -6.32 4.18
N ALA A 48 0.21 -7.18 4.05
CA ALA A 48 0.38 -8.37 4.88
C ALA A 48 0.49 -8.00 6.37
N GLY A 49 1.15 -6.87 6.68
CA GLY A 49 1.18 -6.33 8.03
C GLY A 49 -0.22 -5.95 8.54
N PHE A 50 -1.03 -5.28 7.73
CA PHE A 50 -2.42 -5.00 8.08
C PHE A 50 -3.24 -6.28 8.29
N VAL A 51 -3.09 -7.28 7.42
CA VAL A 51 -3.76 -8.58 7.56
C VAL A 51 -3.35 -9.27 8.86
N LEU A 52 -2.07 -9.22 9.24
CA LEU A 52 -1.59 -9.75 10.52
C LEU A 52 -2.26 -9.06 11.71
N LEU A 53 -2.50 -7.75 11.63
CA LEU A 53 -3.25 -7.01 12.66
C LEU A 53 -4.72 -7.45 12.70
N VAL A 54 -5.38 -7.66 11.56
CA VAL A 54 -6.76 -8.17 11.52
C VAL A 54 -6.86 -9.55 12.18
N ILE A 55 -5.96 -10.46 11.83
CA ILE A 55 -5.97 -11.83 12.36
C ILE A 55 -5.70 -11.85 13.87
N SER A 56 -4.82 -10.97 14.36
CA SER A 56 -4.42 -10.95 15.78
C SER A 56 -5.34 -10.13 16.69
N HIS A 57 -5.87 -8.99 16.23
CA HIS A 57 -6.66 -8.06 17.04
C HIS A 57 -8.15 -8.00 16.65
N GLY A 58 -8.55 -8.74 15.61
CA GLY A 58 -9.91 -8.76 15.11
C GLY A 58 -10.21 -7.70 14.06
N LEU A 59 -11.28 -7.95 13.31
CA LEU A 59 -11.71 -7.11 12.19
C LEU A 59 -12.20 -5.71 12.65
N GLU A 60 -12.99 -5.62 13.72
CA GLU A 60 -13.54 -4.34 14.20
C GLU A 60 -12.46 -3.35 14.62
N GLN A 61 -11.49 -3.78 15.42
CA GLN A 61 -10.38 -2.95 15.90
C GLN A 61 -9.51 -2.48 14.73
N THR A 62 -9.37 -3.30 13.69
CA THR A 62 -8.52 -2.97 12.55
C THR A 62 -9.24 -2.07 11.53
N ARG A 63 -10.55 -2.24 11.34
CA ARG A 63 -11.39 -1.36 10.49
C ARG A 63 -11.40 0.09 10.99
N LYS A 64 -11.20 0.30 12.31
CA LYS A 64 -11.00 1.65 12.90
C LYS A 64 -9.69 2.30 12.44
N ARG A 65 -8.67 1.51 12.11
CA ARG A 65 -7.36 2.00 11.64
C ARG A 65 -7.28 2.13 10.11
N MET A 66 -7.90 1.20 9.40
CA MET A 66 -8.02 1.25 7.93
C MET A 66 -9.44 0.85 7.53
N SER A 67 -10.27 1.86 7.26
CA SER A 67 -11.59 1.65 6.69
C SER A 67 -11.52 1.50 5.17
N GLU A 68 -12.53 0.91 4.55
CA GLU A 68 -12.63 0.77 3.09
C GLU A 68 -12.50 2.12 2.38
N LYS A 69 -13.13 3.17 2.92
CA LYS A 69 -13.03 4.53 2.39
C LYS A 69 -11.60 5.08 2.48
N VAL A 70 -10.89 4.82 3.58
CA VAL A 70 -9.48 5.24 3.71
C VAL A 70 -8.60 4.49 2.71
N ALA A 71 -8.82 3.18 2.55
CA ALA A 71 -8.10 2.39 1.56
C ALA A 71 -8.37 2.91 0.13
N GLU A 72 -9.62 3.20 -0.23
CA GLU A 72 -9.98 3.78 -1.54
C GLU A 72 -9.28 5.13 -1.79
N ILE A 73 -9.25 6.01 -0.80
CA ILE A 73 -8.55 7.30 -0.88
C ILE A 73 -7.04 7.08 -1.06
N ILE A 74 -6.41 6.21 -0.26
CA ILE A 74 -4.98 5.92 -0.37
C ILE A 74 -4.66 5.30 -1.73
N SER A 75 -5.53 4.41 -2.23
CA SER A 75 -5.37 3.79 -3.55
C SER A 75 -5.38 4.85 -4.65
N SER A 76 -6.37 5.75 -4.59
CA SER A 76 -6.50 6.86 -5.53
C SER A 76 -5.29 7.80 -5.48
N ILE A 77 -4.81 8.14 -4.28
CA ILE A 77 -3.60 8.95 -4.09
C ILE A 77 -2.38 8.26 -4.71
N GLY A 78 -2.22 6.95 -4.50
CA GLY A 78 -1.12 6.18 -5.07
C GLY A 78 -1.12 6.21 -6.61
N VAL A 79 -2.29 6.01 -7.23
CA VAL A 79 -2.46 6.10 -8.68
C VAL A 79 -2.24 7.54 -9.19
N LEU A 80 -2.69 8.55 -8.44
CA LEU A 80 -2.47 9.96 -8.78
C LEU A 80 -1.00 10.35 -8.68
N ILE A 81 -0.22 9.81 -7.73
CA ILE A 81 1.22 10.03 -7.67
C ILE A 81 1.89 9.41 -8.90
N TYR A 82 1.57 8.17 -9.23
CA TYR A 82 2.08 7.49 -10.43
C TYR A 82 1.78 8.30 -11.70
N GLY A 83 0.51 8.60 -11.94
CA GLY A 83 0.06 9.32 -13.14
C GLY A 83 0.54 10.77 -13.15
N GLY A 84 0.55 11.42 -11.99
CA GLY A 84 0.98 12.80 -11.80
C GLY A 84 2.45 13.00 -12.13
N ILE A 85 3.34 12.07 -11.75
CA ILE A 85 4.74 12.11 -12.15
C ILE A 85 4.87 11.99 -13.68
N GLY A 86 4.10 11.10 -14.31
CA GLY A 86 4.10 10.96 -15.76
C GLY A 86 3.59 12.22 -16.50
N VAL A 87 2.51 12.83 -16.01
CA VAL A 87 1.99 14.11 -16.53
C VAL A 87 2.98 15.25 -16.31
N LEU A 88 3.67 15.28 -15.17
CA LEU A 88 4.70 16.26 -14.89
C LEU A 88 5.85 16.18 -15.90
N CYS A 89 6.28 14.97 -16.29
CA CYS A 89 7.28 14.81 -17.36
C CYS A 89 6.81 15.42 -18.69
N LEU A 90 5.52 15.25 -19.05
CA LEU A 90 4.94 15.83 -20.27
C LEU A 90 4.93 17.35 -20.22
N ILE A 91 4.52 17.95 -19.09
CA ILE A 91 4.49 19.41 -18.89
C ILE A 91 5.89 20.02 -19.04
N LEU A 92 6.93 19.30 -18.62
CA LEU A 92 8.33 19.74 -18.74
C LEU A 92 8.94 19.50 -20.15
N GLY A 93 8.11 19.06 -21.11
CA GLY A 93 8.47 18.87 -22.52
C GLY A 93 9.17 17.54 -22.82
N GLY A 94 9.04 16.54 -21.94
CA GLY A 94 9.52 15.17 -22.16
C GLY A 94 8.41 14.22 -22.60
N ASN A 95 8.73 12.94 -22.75
CA ASN A 95 7.72 11.89 -22.94
C ASN A 95 7.10 11.47 -21.59
N TYR A 96 5.96 10.77 -21.62
CA TYR A 96 5.32 10.23 -20.41
C TYR A 96 6.31 9.30 -19.67
N LEU A 97 6.49 9.54 -18.37
CA LEU A 97 7.47 8.87 -17.50
C LEU A 97 8.94 9.01 -17.95
N ASP A 98 9.27 10.01 -18.77
CA ASP A 98 10.68 10.39 -19.01
C ASP A 98 11.23 11.17 -17.82
N TYR A 99 11.61 10.44 -16.78
CA TYR A 99 12.12 10.98 -15.52
C TYR A 99 13.38 11.84 -15.68
N GLY A 100 14.12 11.74 -16.79
CA GLY A 100 15.27 12.61 -17.05
C GLY A 100 14.88 14.09 -17.12
N THR A 101 13.65 14.37 -17.57
CA THR A 101 13.09 15.70 -17.73
C THR A 101 12.81 16.38 -16.38
N LEU A 102 12.63 15.60 -15.30
CA LEU A 102 12.49 16.12 -13.94
C LEU A 102 13.73 16.91 -13.46
N SER A 103 14.90 16.71 -14.07
CA SER A 103 16.11 17.50 -13.78
C SER A 103 15.88 19.01 -13.92
N LYS A 104 15.02 19.43 -14.86
CA LYS A 104 14.65 20.85 -15.07
C LYS A 104 13.94 21.45 -13.85
N LEU A 105 13.13 20.64 -13.16
CA LEU A 105 12.37 21.05 -11.98
C LEU A 105 13.17 20.90 -10.70
N LEU A 106 13.81 19.74 -10.51
CA LEU A 106 14.55 19.38 -9.29
C LEU A 106 15.94 20.02 -9.22
N ARG A 107 16.44 20.59 -10.32
CA ARG A 107 17.78 21.21 -10.42
C ARG A 107 18.93 20.25 -10.06
N VAL A 108 18.74 18.97 -10.36
CA VAL A 108 19.71 17.88 -10.16
C VAL A 108 20.18 17.32 -11.49
N THR A 109 21.18 16.45 -11.49
CA THR A 109 21.63 15.80 -12.72
C THR A 109 20.52 14.92 -13.32
N PRO A 110 20.50 14.69 -14.65
CA PRO A 110 19.51 13.80 -15.27
C PRO A 110 19.55 12.36 -14.74
N ALA A 111 20.68 11.90 -14.19
CA ALA A 111 20.79 10.58 -13.57
C ALA A 111 20.05 10.55 -12.21
N GLU A 112 20.29 11.55 -11.36
CA GLU A 112 19.61 11.68 -10.06
C GLU A 112 18.10 11.91 -10.24
N ALA A 113 17.69 12.72 -11.21
CA ALA A 113 16.29 12.94 -11.54
C ALA A 113 15.57 11.63 -11.91
N ARG A 114 16.26 10.73 -12.63
CA ARG A 114 15.70 9.40 -12.95
C ARG A 114 15.52 8.54 -11.71
N SER A 115 16.54 8.46 -10.85
CA SER A 115 16.44 7.69 -9.60
C SER A 115 15.29 8.21 -8.72
N LEU A 116 15.19 9.53 -8.53
CA LEU A 116 14.11 10.16 -7.75
C LEU A 116 12.73 9.98 -8.40
N GLY A 117 12.64 10.08 -9.73
CA GLY A 117 11.39 9.85 -10.46
C GLY A 117 10.90 8.41 -10.32
N ILE A 118 11.80 7.42 -10.45
CA ILE A 118 11.50 6.00 -10.22
C ILE A 118 11.03 5.79 -8.78
N LEU A 119 11.76 6.32 -7.79
CA LEU A 119 11.37 6.20 -6.38
C LEU A 119 9.99 6.80 -6.11
N GLY A 120 9.69 7.97 -6.67
CA GLY A 120 8.37 8.61 -6.52
C GLY A 120 7.24 7.74 -7.11
N VAL A 121 7.48 7.14 -8.27
CA VAL A 121 6.55 6.20 -8.90
C VAL A 121 6.38 4.94 -8.04
N GLU A 122 7.47 4.39 -7.51
CA GLU A 122 7.44 3.21 -6.63
C GLU A 122 6.67 3.48 -5.34
N ILE A 123 6.78 4.68 -4.75
CA ILE A 123 5.98 5.10 -3.59
C ILE A 123 4.49 5.12 -3.95
N GLY A 124 4.13 5.73 -5.09
CA GLY A 124 2.75 5.76 -5.58
C GLY A 124 2.17 4.34 -5.76
N VAL A 125 2.94 3.46 -6.39
CA VAL A 125 2.56 2.06 -6.58
C VAL A 125 2.45 1.32 -5.23
N ALA A 126 3.37 1.54 -4.29
CA ALA A 126 3.33 0.90 -2.97
C ALA A 126 2.06 1.25 -2.19
N LEU A 127 1.68 2.53 -2.18
CA LEU A 127 0.45 3.00 -1.55
C LEU A 127 -0.79 2.39 -2.22
N ALA A 128 -0.82 2.39 -3.55
CA ALA A 128 -1.92 1.82 -4.31
C ALA A 128 -2.09 0.33 -4.04
N VAL A 129 -0.99 -0.44 -4.11
CA VAL A 129 -0.99 -1.89 -3.89
C VAL A 129 -1.35 -2.23 -2.45
N MET A 130 -0.77 -1.53 -1.46
CA MET A 130 -1.12 -1.73 -0.05
C MET A 130 -2.62 -1.58 0.18
N ALA A 131 -3.18 -0.48 -0.31
CA ALA A 131 -4.60 -0.19 -0.16
C ALA A 131 -5.49 -1.21 -0.86
N VAL A 132 -5.21 -1.52 -2.14
CA VAL A 132 -6.00 -2.49 -2.92
C VAL A 132 -5.95 -3.87 -2.28
N MET A 133 -4.78 -4.33 -1.81
CA MET A 133 -4.66 -5.63 -1.14
C MET A 133 -5.46 -5.68 0.17
N CYS A 134 -5.50 -4.58 0.94
CA CYS A 134 -6.35 -4.50 2.12
C CYS A 134 -7.84 -4.50 1.76
N THR A 135 -8.24 -3.77 0.71
CA THR A 135 -9.63 -3.77 0.22
C THR A 135 -10.05 -5.14 -0.27
N VAL A 136 -9.20 -5.83 -1.04
CA VAL A 136 -9.45 -7.22 -1.49
C VAL A 136 -9.61 -8.14 -0.30
N PHE A 137 -8.74 -8.04 0.70
CA PHE A 137 -8.83 -8.82 1.93
C PHE A 137 -10.16 -8.57 2.65
N PHE A 138 -10.57 -7.31 2.84
CA PHE A 138 -11.86 -6.98 3.45
C PHE A 138 -13.03 -7.47 2.62
N ALA A 139 -13.02 -7.28 1.30
CA ALA A 139 -14.08 -7.75 0.41
C ALA A 139 -14.29 -9.26 0.53
N ILE A 140 -13.21 -10.05 0.57
CA ILE A 140 -13.28 -11.50 0.75
C ILE A 140 -13.82 -11.86 2.15
N PHE A 141 -13.37 -11.16 3.19
CA PHE A 141 -13.77 -11.45 4.57
C PHE A 141 -15.23 -11.07 4.86
N THR A 142 -15.71 -9.99 4.25
CA THR A 142 -17.05 -9.42 4.49
C THR A 142 -18.09 -10.00 3.52
N ALA A 143 -17.71 -10.50 2.34
CA ALA A 143 -18.62 -11.18 1.41
C ALA A 143 -19.34 -12.40 2.02
N GLY A 144 -18.84 -12.95 3.14
CA GLY A 144 -19.54 -13.98 3.91
C GLY A 144 -20.77 -13.47 4.69
N GLU A 145 -20.92 -12.16 4.91
CA GLU A 145 -21.96 -11.57 5.75
C GLU A 145 -23.26 -11.25 4.98
N SER A 146 -23.19 -10.97 3.67
CA SER A 146 -24.36 -10.61 2.85
C SER A 146 -25.31 -11.79 2.57
N SER A 147 -24.98 -13.00 3.01
CA SER A 147 -25.79 -14.21 2.79
C SER A 147 -26.67 -14.61 3.99
N GLN A 148 -26.64 -13.83 5.08
CA GLN A 148 -27.32 -14.16 6.34
C GLN A 148 -28.53 -13.25 6.64
N ASP A 149 -28.55 -12.03 6.11
CA ASP A 149 -29.65 -11.06 6.31
C ASP A 149 -30.90 -11.40 5.47
N ASP A 150 -30.73 -12.07 4.33
CA ASP A 150 -31.82 -12.44 3.42
C ASP A 150 -32.59 -13.72 3.84
N ARG A 151 -32.20 -14.33 4.97
CA ARG A 151 -32.83 -15.56 5.52
C ARG A 151 -33.62 -15.34 6.80
N SER A 152 -33.62 -14.15 7.40
CA SER A 152 -34.45 -13.86 8.59
C SER A 152 -35.76 -13.14 8.28
N VAL A 153 -36.11 -12.98 7.00
CA VAL A 153 -37.36 -12.34 6.54
C VAL A 153 -38.32 -13.34 5.87
N LYS A 154 -38.13 -14.66 6.10
CA LYS A 154 -39.09 -15.69 5.70
C LYS A 154 -39.67 -16.41 6.90
#